data_AF-A0A970G710-F1
#
_entry.id   AF-A0A970G710-F1
#
_cell.length_a   1.000
_cell.length_b   1.000
_cell.length_c   1.000
_cell.angle_alpha   90.00
_cell.angle_beta   90.00
_cell.angle_gamma   90.00
#
_symmetry.space_group_name_H-M   'P 1'
#
loop_
_entity.id
_entity.type
_entity.pdbx_description
1 polymer ?
#
loop_
_entity_poly.entity_id
_entity_poly.type
_entity_poly.pdbx_seq_one_letter_code
_entity_poly.pdbx_strand_id
1 'polypeptide(L)' 'MKKYVCNICGWVYDEAEGYADGGIAAGTKWEDLPEDFECPLCGASKEDFSIEE' A
#
# COMPACT_ATOMS: atom_id res chain seq x y z
N MET A 1 -7.44 -8.24 7.24
CA MET A 1 -6.06 -7.69 7.28
C MET A 1 -6.19 -6.18 7.26
N LYS A 2 -5.12 -5.42 7.47
CA LYS A 2 -5.22 -3.96 7.53
C LYS A 2 -5.30 -3.38 6.13
N LYS A 3 -5.91 -2.21 5.99
CA LYS A 3 -5.90 -1.42 4.76
C LYS A 3 -5.14 -0.12 5.00
N TYR A 4 -4.48 0.38 3.97
CA TYR A 4 -3.71 1.61 4.03
C TYR A 4 -4.12 2.51 2.88
N VAL A 5 -4.57 3.71 3.20
CA VAL A 5 -4.99 4.71 2.22
C VAL A 5 -3.88 5.74 2.02
N CYS A 6 -3.55 6.01 0.76
CA CYS A 6 -2.66 7.10 0.38
C CYS A 6 -3.36 8.43 0.66
N ASN A 7 -2.79 9.24 1.55
CA ASN A 7 -3.34 10.55 1.91
C ASN A 7 -3.28 11.57 0.76
N ILE A 8 -2.47 11.30 -0.28
CA ILE A 8 -2.28 12.20 -1.42
C ILE A 8 -3.34 11.99 -2.50
N CYS A 9 -3.62 10.74 -2.88
CA CYS A 9 -4.50 10.44 -4.01
C CYS A 9 -5.66 9.49 -3.68
N GLY A 10 -5.73 8.96 -2.46
CA GLY A 10 -6.79 8.04 -2.02
C GLY A 10 -6.67 6.61 -2.52
N TRP A 11 -5.53 6.20 -3.10
CA TRP A 11 -5.32 4.79 -3.44
C TRP A 11 -5.26 3.94 -2.17
N VAL A 12 -5.88 2.76 -2.18
CA VAL A 12 -5.96 1.86 -1.03
C VAL A 12 -5.12 0.61 -1.30
N TYR A 13 -4.17 0.34 -0.43
CA TYR A 13 -3.51 -0.95 -0.31
C TYR A 13 -4.28 -1.83 0.66
N ASP A 14 -4.88 -2.91 0.18
CA ASP A 14 -5.48 -3.95 1.03
C ASP A 14 -4.47 -5.10 1.19
N GLU A 15 -3.97 -5.32 2.40
CA GLU A 15 -3.05 -6.43 2.67
C GLU A 15 -3.62 -7.80 2.27
N ALA A 16 -4.94 -7.98 2.29
CA ALA A 16 -5.58 -9.23 1.88
C ALA A 16 -5.53 -9.44 0.36
N GLU A 17 -5.54 -8.36 -0.42
CA GLU A 17 -5.48 -8.42 -1.88
C GLU A 17 -4.05 -8.27 -2.43
N GLY A 18 -3.18 -7.59 -1.68
CA GLY A 18 -1.86 -7.21 -2.14
C GLY A 18 -1.93 -6.20 -3.28
N TYR A 19 -0.93 -6.21 -4.16
CA TYR A 19 -0.93 -5.42 -5.39
C TYR A 19 -0.20 -6.20 -6.50
N ALA A 20 -0.94 -7.11 -7.15
CA ALA A 20 -0.39 -8.07 -8.11
C ALA A 20 0.28 -7.40 -9.32
N ASP A 21 -0.26 -6.29 -9.84
CA ASP A 21 0.34 -5.54 -10.94
C ASP A 21 1.71 -4.96 -10.58
N GLY A 22 1.95 -4.65 -9.29
CA GLY A 22 3.26 -4.23 -8.76
C GLY A 22 4.09 -5.37 -8.17
N GLY A 23 3.69 -6.62 -8.38
CA GLY A 23 4.43 -7.79 -7.87
C GLY A 23 4.28 -8.05 -6.37
N ILE A 24 3.31 -7.42 -5.71
CA ILE A 24 3.01 -7.63 -4.29
C ILE A 24 1.91 -8.67 -4.16
N ALA A 25 2.20 -9.79 -3.51
CA ALA A 25 1.26 -10.89 -3.35
C ALA A 25 0.14 -10.55 -2.35
N ALA A 26 -1.01 -11.20 -2.54
CA ALA A 26 -2.07 -11.21 -1.53
C ALA A 26 -1.54 -11.75 -0.20
N GLY A 27 -1.88 -11.07 0.89
CA GLY A 27 -1.41 -11.39 2.24
C GLY A 27 -0.10 -10.70 2.64
N THR A 28 0.56 -9.95 1.75
CA THR A 28 1.74 -9.15 2.11
C THR A 28 1.32 -8.03 3.06
N LYS A 29 1.91 -7.98 4.25
CA LYS A 29 1.63 -6.91 5.22
C LYS A 29 2.30 -5.62 4.81
N TRP A 30 1.79 -4.49 5.28
CA TRP A 30 2.40 -3.19 5.07
C TRP A 30 3.85 -3.12 5.57
N GLU A 31 4.13 -3.75 6.70
CA GLU A 31 5.48 -3.87 7.29
C GLU A 31 6.43 -4.69 6.40
N ASP A 32 5.89 -5.60 5.59
CA ASP A 32 6.65 -6.48 4.68
C ASP A 32 6.82 -5.86 3.27
N LEU A 33 6.17 -4.73 2.98
CA LEU A 33 6.38 -4.00 1.73
C LEU A 33 7.81 -3.43 1.66
N PRO A 34 8.44 -3.40 0.46
CA PRO A 34 9.75 -2.78 0.27
C PRO A 34 9.84 -1.37 0.87
N GLU A 35 11.00 -0.97 1.37
CA GLU A 35 11.21 0.38 1.96
C GLU A 35 11.03 1.49 0.93
N ASP A 36 11.32 1.19 -0.34
CA ASP A 36 11.15 2.05 -1.51
C ASP A 36 9.78 1.89 -2.18
N PHE A 37 8.80 1.32 -1.49
CA PHE A 37 7.44 1.26 -2.01
C PHE A 37 6.88 2.68 -2.22
N GLU A 38 6.36 2.90 -3.42
CA GLU A 38 5.69 4.13 -3.82
C GLU A 38 4.25 3.81 -4.24
N CYS A 39 3.33 4.73 -3.94
CA CYS A 39 1.94 4.64 -4.37
C CYS A 39 1.87 4.49 -5.89
N PRO A 40 1.22 3.45 -6.42
CA PRO A 40 1.21 3.18 -7.86
C PRO A 40 0.46 4.23 -8.68
N LEU A 41 -0.37 5.06 -8.04
CA LEU A 41 -1.10 6.13 -8.74
C LEU A 41 -0.37 7.47 -8.75
N CYS A 42 0.37 7.83 -7.69
CA CYS A 42 0.93 9.18 -7.54
C CYS A 42 2.41 9.23 -7.16
N GLY A 43 3.06 8.10 -6.85
CA GLY A 43 4.46 8.05 -6.45
C GLY A 43 4.74 8.48 -5.01
N ALA A 44 3.70 8.68 -4.17
CA ALA A 44 3.87 9.02 -2.76
C ALA A 44 4.55 7.87 -1.99
N SER A 45 5.44 8.18 -1.04
CA SER A 45 6.15 7.15 -0.27
C SER A 45 5.26 6.52 0.79
N LYS A 46 5.74 5.47 1.48
CA LYS A 46 5.01 4.82 2.58
C LYS A 46 4.61 5.75 3.73
N GLU A 47 5.31 6.87 3.92
CA GLU A 47 5.00 7.82 5.00
C GLU A 47 3.70 8.59 4.74
N ASP A 48 3.30 8.69 3.48
CA ASP A 48 2.08 9.38 3.04
C ASP A 48 0.82 8.49 3.15
N PHE A 49 0.91 7.34 3.81
CA PHE A 49 -0.21 6.42 4.00
C PHE A 49 -0.69 6.40 5.45
N SER A 50 -2.01 6.31 5.61
CA SER A 50 -2.66 6.10 6.90
C SER A 50 -3.37 4.75 6.92
N ILE A 51 -3.40 4.10 8.08
CA ILE A 51 -4.24 2.91 8.26
C ILE A 51 -5.72 3.30 8.15
N GLU A 52 -6.48 2.59 7.33
CA GLU A 52 -7.95 2.61 7.38
C GLU A 52 -8.42 1.59 8.43
N GLU A 53 -9.22 2.07 9.38
CA GLU A 53 -9.85 1.25 10.43
C GLU A 53 -11.00 0.38 9.90
#